data_AF-A0A447R437-F1
#
_entry.id   AF-A0A447R437-F1
#
_cell.length_a   1.000
_cell.length_b   1.000
_cell.length_c   1.000
_cell.angle_alpha   90.00
_cell.angle_beta   90.00
_cell.angle_gamma   90.00
#
_symmetry.space_group_name_H-M   'P 1'
#
loop_
_entity.id
_entity.type
_entity.pdbx_description
1 polymer ?
#
loop_
_entity_poly.entity_id
_entity_poly.type
_entity_poly.pdbx_seq_one_letter_code
_entity_poly.pdbx_strand_id
1 'polypeptide(L)'
;MGSGFPYHFCVLIRRVPLLTGRITGRAFRYVNSASQIAPETHTGSPSPSTVNWQKYASGVGALRKRSAQWHTFALAWRDEEVADFLDQTWIDGWLRESFLQYASQVENRSEQAIQQALRSFEYQAHWLNLLTLLGEQLTVPEVKFVTHTLSTPAIPVDLILDVGNTHTCGVLIEDHGDANDGLRQTAELQVRSLSEPQYLNDPLFTSRVEFSEARFGKQHFSVESGRDDAFVWPSIVRVGDEARALAMQRVGTEGNSGISSPRRYLWDETPALQDWRFSQMHGKTQREPLATAFPLMNLMNDDGQPLFSLPHEERLPVFSPQYSRSTLMTHMLCEILAQALGQINSVATRLRLAFPPRRASYVP
;
A
#
# COMPACT_ATOMS: atom_id res chain seq x y z
N MET A 1 -9.17 46.02 16.22
CA MET A 1 -10.02 45.09 16.99
C MET A 1 -10.43 43.98 16.03
N GLY A 2 -9.84 42.79 15.97
CA GLY A 2 -9.13 42.03 16.98
C GLY A 2 -9.99 40.83 17.41
N SER A 3 -10.10 39.80 16.55
CA SER A 3 -10.43 38.42 16.93
C SER A 3 -10.31 37.48 15.72
N GLY A 4 -9.08 37.14 15.35
CA GLY A 4 -8.83 35.93 14.59
C GLY A 4 -8.99 34.74 15.55
N PHE A 5 -9.96 33.88 15.31
CA PHE A 5 -10.10 32.61 16.02
C PHE A 5 -9.17 31.59 15.36
N PRO A 6 -8.12 31.08 16.04
CA PRO A 6 -7.40 29.93 15.56
C PRO A 6 -8.19 28.70 15.98
N TYR A 7 -9.09 28.23 15.12
CA TYR A 7 -9.55 26.86 15.25
C TYR A 7 -8.36 25.97 14.86
N HIS A 8 -7.59 25.45 15.80
CA HIS A 8 -6.74 24.29 15.56
C HIS A 8 -7.65 23.06 15.59
N PHE A 9 -7.67 22.29 14.50
CA PHE A 9 -8.45 21.07 14.42
C PHE A 9 -7.50 19.93 14.77
N CYS A 10 -7.33 19.68 16.07
CA CYS A 10 -6.57 18.56 16.58
C CYS A 10 -7.45 17.32 16.52
N VAL A 11 -7.17 16.42 15.58
CA VAL A 11 -7.78 15.09 15.57
C VAL A 11 -6.89 14.20 16.42
N LEU A 12 -7.37 13.89 17.62
CA LEU A 12 -6.76 12.90 18.47
C LEU A 12 -7.40 11.55 18.17
N ILE A 13 -6.74 10.71 17.39
CA ILE A 13 -7.17 9.32 17.19
C ILE A 13 -6.61 8.51 18.35
N ARG A 14 -7.32 8.52 19.49
CA ARG A 14 -7.02 7.64 20.63
C ARG A 14 -7.55 6.25 20.36
N ARG A 15 -6.65 5.27 20.25
CA ARG A 15 -6.97 3.90 19.82
C ARG A 15 -7.56 3.90 18.39
N VAL A 16 -7.14 2.95 17.58
CA VAL A 16 -7.87 2.58 16.37
C VAL A 16 -8.75 1.37 16.72
N PRO A 17 -9.97 1.53 17.26
CA PRO A 17 -10.94 0.44 17.28
C PRO A 17 -11.58 0.40 15.90
N LEU A 18 -11.01 -0.38 14.99
CA LEU A 18 -11.78 -0.81 13.83
C LEU A 18 -12.75 -1.88 14.36
N LEU A 19 -14.02 -1.48 14.42
CA LEU A 19 -15.22 -2.27 14.69
C LEU A 19 -15.00 -3.78 14.77
N THR A 20 -15.18 -4.35 15.97
CA THR A 20 -15.40 -5.77 16.17
C THR A 20 -16.71 -6.19 15.51
N GLY A 21 -16.62 -6.72 14.30
CA GLY A 21 -17.73 -7.38 13.61
C GLY A 21 -17.40 -8.86 13.45
N ARG A 22 -18.04 -9.73 14.24
CA ARG A 22 -18.03 -11.18 13.98
C ARG A 22 -18.59 -11.44 12.58
N ILE A 23 -17.72 -11.62 11.59
CA ILE A 23 -18.08 -12.31 10.35
C ILE A 23 -17.98 -13.80 10.66
N THR A 24 -19.06 -14.37 11.19
CA THR A 24 -19.26 -15.82 11.14
C THR A 24 -19.22 -16.24 9.67
N GLY A 25 -18.27 -17.13 9.34
CA GLY A 25 -18.01 -17.55 7.97
C GLY A 25 -19.27 -18.01 7.24
N ARG A 26 -19.65 -17.27 6.20
CA ARG A 26 -20.41 -17.66 5.00
C ARG A 26 -20.76 -16.39 4.20
N ALA A 27 -19.78 -15.79 3.52
CA ALA A 27 -20.01 -14.88 2.39
C ALA A 27 -18.71 -14.76 1.60
N PHE A 28 -18.81 -14.65 0.28
CA PHE A 28 -17.73 -14.62 -0.72
C PHE A 28 -17.19 -15.99 -1.14
N ARG A 29 -18.06 -16.79 -1.76
CA ARG A 29 -17.69 -17.55 -2.95
C ARG A 29 -18.16 -16.74 -4.16
N TYR A 30 -17.23 -16.18 -4.93
CA TYR A 30 -17.52 -15.85 -6.33
C TYR A 30 -17.21 -17.11 -7.13
N VAL A 31 -18.26 -17.81 -7.57
CA VAL A 31 -18.15 -18.97 -8.46
C VAL A 31 -18.38 -18.45 -9.86
N ASN A 32 -17.36 -18.55 -10.72
CA ASN A 32 -17.57 -18.50 -12.16
C ASN A 32 -18.06 -19.89 -12.60
N SER A 33 -19.15 -19.89 -13.36
CA SER A 33 -19.93 -20.98 -13.96
C SER A 33 -19.45 -22.46 -13.92
N ALA A 34 -20.41 -23.31 -13.51
CA ALA A 34 -20.70 -24.66 -14.01
C ALA A 34 -19.64 -25.78 -13.90
N SER A 35 -19.71 -26.54 -12.81
CA SER A 35 -19.69 -28.02 -12.84
C SER A 35 -20.09 -28.58 -11.47
N GLN A 36 -21.01 -29.54 -11.48
CA GLN A 36 -21.55 -30.23 -10.31
C GLN A 36 -20.47 -31.09 -9.64
N ILE A 37 -20.16 -30.86 -8.36
CA ILE A 37 -19.69 -31.91 -7.43
C ILE A 37 -20.26 -31.61 -6.03
N ALA A 38 -20.86 -32.62 -5.41
CA ALA A 38 -21.57 -32.60 -4.13
C ALA A 38 -20.66 -32.31 -2.92
N PRO A 39 -21.19 -31.87 -1.76
CA PRO A 39 -20.38 -31.55 -0.58
C PRO A 39 -20.13 -32.79 0.29
N GLU A 40 -18.87 -33.15 0.47
CA GLU A 40 -18.43 -33.99 1.59
C GLU A 40 -18.22 -33.13 2.84
N THR A 41 -18.80 -33.56 3.96
CA THR A 41 -18.68 -32.95 5.28
C THR A 41 -17.40 -33.40 5.96
N HIS A 42 -16.41 -32.51 6.08
CA HIS A 42 -15.31 -32.67 7.04
C HIS A 42 -15.45 -31.67 8.19
N THR A 43 -15.87 -32.19 9.34
CA THR A 43 -15.80 -31.53 10.64
C THR A 43 -14.38 -31.62 11.18
N GLY A 44 -13.69 -30.49 11.32
CA GLY A 44 -12.37 -30.42 11.93
C GLY A 44 -11.63 -29.12 11.61
N SER A 45 -11.70 -28.15 12.52
CA SER A 45 -10.93 -26.90 12.44
C SER A 45 -9.48 -27.15 12.87
N PRO A 46 -8.45 -26.76 12.10
CA PRO A 46 -7.06 -26.83 12.57
C PRO A 46 -6.75 -25.69 13.55
N SER A 47 -5.91 -26.01 14.54
CA SER A 47 -5.33 -25.09 15.53
C SER A 47 -4.54 -23.93 14.88
N PRO A 48 -4.40 -22.75 15.53
CA PRO A 48 -3.61 -21.61 15.04
C PRO A 48 -2.11 -21.89 14.83
N SER A 49 -1.62 -23.04 15.28
CA SER A 49 -0.22 -23.48 15.13
C SER A 49 0.13 -24.02 13.72
N THR A 50 -0.81 -24.01 12.77
CA THR A 50 -0.66 -24.64 11.45
C THR A 50 -0.77 -23.65 10.28
N VAL A 51 -0.27 -22.41 10.44
CA VAL A 51 0.05 -21.59 9.26
C VAL A 51 1.28 -22.20 8.59
N ASN A 52 1.06 -22.88 7.46
CA ASN A 52 2.14 -23.47 6.68
C ASN A 52 2.92 -22.36 5.95
N TRP A 53 3.90 -21.79 6.64
CA TRP A 53 4.80 -20.78 6.08
C TRP A 53 5.61 -21.29 4.87
N GLN A 54 5.74 -22.60 4.64
CA GLN A 54 6.39 -23.10 3.41
C GLN A 54 5.55 -22.78 2.17
N LYS A 55 4.21 -22.76 2.28
CA LYS A 55 3.30 -22.39 1.18
C LYS A 55 3.33 -20.89 0.85
N TYR A 56 3.74 -20.05 1.81
CA TYR A 56 3.95 -18.61 1.58
C TYR A 56 5.39 -18.30 1.15
N ALA A 57 6.37 -19.03 1.71
CA ALA A 57 7.79 -18.92 1.37
C ALA A 57 8.09 -19.32 -0.09
N SER A 58 7.31 -20.25 -0.66
CA SER A 58 7.41 -20.62 -2.08
C SER A 58 7.11 -19.47 -3.06
N GLY A 59 6.58 -18.33 -2.58
CA GLY A 59 6.44 -17.11 -3.37
C GLY A 59 7.19 -15.91 -2.80
N VAL A 60 8.23 -16.14 -1.99
CA VAL A 60 9.19 -15.12 -1.53
C VAL A 60 10.57 -15.46 -2.09
N GLY A 61 10.67 -15.70 -3.40
CA GLY A 61 11.85 -16.34 -3.99
C GLY A 61 13.12 -15.48 -4.09
N ALA A 62 13.07 -14.22 -3.66
CA ALA A 62 14.27 -13.40 -3.44
C ALA A 62 14.69 -13.34 -1.96
N LEU A 63 14.08 -14.13 -1.06
CA LEU A 63 14.47 -14.21 0.34
C LEU A 63 14.77 -15.64 0.77
N ARG A 64 16.00 -15.86 1.27
CA ARG A 64 16.41 -17.13 1.89
C ARG A 64 16.04 -17.15 3.37
N LYS A 65 15.37 -18.21 3.81
CA LYS A 65 15.11 -18.47 5.24
C LYS A 65 16.41 -18.89 5.94
N ARG A 66 16.85 -18.14 6.96
CA ARG A 66 18.08 -18.45 7.72
C ARG A 66 17.83 -19.29 8.98
N SER A 67 16.65 -19.17 9.60
CA SER A 67 16.32 -19.91 10.82
C SER A 67 14.86 -20.36 10.84
N ALA A 68 14.64 -21.64 11.17
CA ALA A 68 13.30 -22.20 11.40
C ALA A 68 12.64 -21.65 12.65
N GLN A 69 13.43 -21.35 13.68
CA GLN A 69 12.96 -20.91 15.00
C GLN A 69 12.60 -19.42 15.05
N TRP A 70 13.24 -18.59 14.20
CA TRP A 70 13.17 -17.13 14.31
C TRP A 70 12.51 -16.41 13.14
N HIS A 71 12.02 -17.12 12.10
CA HIS A 71 11.43 -16.51 10.90
C HIS A 71 12.28 -15.35 10.35
N THR A 72 13.59 -15.55 10.28
CA THR A 72 14.57 -14.60 9.74
C THR A 72 14.85 -14.90 8.27
N PHE A 73 14.87 -13.84 7.46
CA PHE A 73 15.03 -13.86 6.02
C PHE A 73 16.16 -12.92 5.59
N ALA A 74 16.91 -13.30 4.57
CA ALA A 74 17.96 -12.48 3.96
C ALA A 74 17.78 -12.49 2.44
N LEU A 75 18.39 -11.55 1.72
CA LEU A 75 18.41 -11.58 0.26
C LEU A 75 18.93 -12.93 -0.25
N ALA A 76 18.13 -13.63 -1.04
CA ALA A 76 18.56 -14.75 -1.87
C ALA A 76 19.08 -14.18 -3.19
N TRP A 77 20.33 -14.44 -3.49
CA TRP A 77 20.98 -13.87 -4.68
C TRP A 77 21.91 -14.83 -5.40
N ARG A 78 22.22 -15.98 -4.80
CA ARG A 78 23.00 -17.02 -5.46
C ARG A 78 22.11 -17.84 -6.37
N ASP A 79 22.64 -18.29 -7.50
CA ASP A 79 21.92 -19.05 -8.52
C ASP A 79 21.14 -20.24 -7.92
N GLU A 80 21.79 -21.02 -7.05
CA GLU A 80 21.19 -22.19 -6.39
C GLU A 80 20.00 -21.83 -5.47
N GLU A 81 19.95 -20.61 -4.95
CA GLU A 81 18.90 -20.15 -4.04
C GLU A 81 17.65 -19.66 -4.78
N VAL A 82 17.81 -19.24 -6.04
CA VAL A 82 16.74 -18.61 -6.83
C VAL A 82 16.27 -19.45 -8.02
N ALA A 83 16.88 -20.62 -8.26
CA ALA A 83 16.54 -21.50 -9.40
C ALA A 83 15.04 -21.82 -9.47
N ASP A 84 14.46 -22.36 -8.39
CA ASP A 84 13.02 -22.71 -8.32
C ASP A 84 12.10 -21.49 -8.49
N PHE A 85 12.61 -20.28 -8.21
CA PHE A 85 11.85 -19.04 -8.37
C PHE A 85 11.87 -18.55 -9.83
N LEU A 86 12.99 -18.69 -10.52
CA LEU A 86 13.09 -18.40 -11.96
C LEU A 86 12.22 -19.33 -12.80
N ASP A 87 12.00 -20.56 -12.34
CA ASP A 87 11.13 -21.54 -13.00
C ASP A 87 9.63 -21.20 -12.88
N GLN A 88 9.26 -20.22 -12.05
CA GLN A 88 7.87 -19.78 -11.95
C GLN A 88 7.44 -19.05 -13.23
N THR A 89 6.35 -19.49 -13.84
CA THR A 89 5.85 -18.95 -15.11
C THR A 89 5.64 -17.43 -15.07
N TRP A 90 5.12 -16.90 -13.97
CA TRP A 90 4.87 -15.47 -13.81
C TRP A 90 6.18 -14.66 -13.66
N ILE A 91 7.25 -15.26 -13.12
CA ILE A 91 8.57 -14.64 -13.03
C ILE A 91 9.23 -14.59 -14.41
N ASP A 92 9.22 -15.71 -15.13
CA ASP A 92 9.73 -15.76 -16.50
C ASP A 92 9.01 -14.73 -17.38
N GLY A 93 7.67 -14.69 -17.32
CA GLY A 93 6.86 -13.70 -18.01
C GLY A 93 7.21 -12.25 -17.63
N TRP A 94 7.37 -11.98 -16.33
CA TRP A 94 7.72 -10.66 -15.82
C TRP A 94 9.08 -10.17 -16.29
N LEU A 95 10.10 -11.03 -16.22
CA LEU A 95 11.45 -10.70 -16.66
C LEU A 95 11.51 -10.50 -18.18
N ARG A 96 10.83 -11.37 -18.95
CA ARG A 96 10.72 -11.21 -20.41
C ARG A 96 10.04 -9.91 -20.80
N GLU A 97 8.90 -9.58 -20.19
CA GLU A 97 8.18 -8.35 -20.52
C GLU A 97 8.99 -7.10 -20.16
N SER A 98 9.65 -7.10 -19.00
CA SER A 98 10.53 -6.00 -18.56
C SER A 98 11.72 -5.83 -19.51
N PHE A 99 12.36 -6.92 -19.91
CA PHE A 99 13.43 -6.91 -20.90
C PHE A 99 12.96 -6.40 -22.26
N LEU A 100 11.83 -6.91 -22.77
CA LEU A 100 11.29 -6.49 -24.07
C LEU A 100 10.96 -5.00 -24.09
N GLN A 101 10.36 -4.49 -23.01
CA GLN A 101 10.06 -3.08 -22.88
C GLN A 101 11.34 -2.23 -22.97
N TYR A 102 12.39 -2.61 -22.24
CA TYR A 102 13.66 -1.87 -22.25
C TYR A 102 14.39 -2.01 -23.60
N ALA A 103 14.52 -3.23 -24.12
CA ALA A 103 15.22 -3.51 -25.37
C ALA A 103 14.57 -2.82 -26.57
N SER A 104 13.24 -2.67 -26.58
CA SER A 104 12.52 -1.99 -27.66
C SER A 104 12.47 -0.46 -27.48
N GLN A 105 12.18 0.04 -26.28
CA GLN A 105 11.92 1.47 -26.06
C GLN A 105 13.19 2.28 -25.76
N VAL A 106 14.20 1.66 -25.15
CA VAL A 106 15.41 2.34 -24.69
C VAL A 106 16.60 2.00 -25.58
N GLU A 107 16.85 0.71 -25.81
CA GLU A 107 17.99 0.28 -26.62
C GLU A 107 17.68 0.26 -28.13
N ASN A 108 16.39 0.27 -28.50
CA ASN A 108 15.92 0.21 -29.88
C ASN A 108 16.55 -0.96 -30.67
N ARG A 109 16.64 -2.15 -30.05
CA ARG A 109 17.19 -3.35 -30.67
C ARG A 109 16.30 -3.82 -31.83
N SER A 110 16.91 -4.39 -32.87
CA SER A 110 16.17 -5.02 -33.96
C SER A 110 15.40 -6.26 -33.48
N GLU A 111 14.31 -6.61 -34.17
CA GLU A 111 13.53 -7.81 -33.84
C GLU A 111 14.39 -9.08 -33.84
N GLN A 112 15.32 -9.21 -34.79
CA GLN A 112 16.23 -10.36 -34.85
C GLN A 112 17.14 -10.43 -33.61
N ALA A 113 17.68 -9.29 -33.16
CA ALA A 113 18.50 -9.24 -31.95
C ALA A 113 17.69 -9.59 -30.70
N ILE A 114 16.45 -9.10 -30.61
CA ILE A 114 15.53 -9.43 -29.51
C ILE A 114 15.23 -10.93 -29.49
N GLN A 115 14.91 -11.53 -30.64
CA GLN A 115 14.63 -12.97 -30.72
C GLN A 115 15.84 -13.82 -30.32
N GLN A 116 17.05 -13.41 -30.71
CA GLN A 116 18.27 -14.09 -30.28
C GLN A 116 18.47 -13.98 -28.77
N ALA A 117 18.29 -12.80 -28.18
CA ALA A 117 18.41 -12.55 -26.74
C ALA A 117 17.40 -13.36 -25.91
N LEU A 118 16.15 -13.47 -26.39
CA LEU A 118 15.12 -14.29 -25.74
C LEU A 118 15.46 -15.78 -25.77
N ARG A 119 16.04 -16.28 -26.87
CA ARG A 119 16.48 -17.68 -27.00
C ARG A 119 17.67 -18.00 -26.10
N SER A 120 18.55 -17.03 -25.85
CA SER A 120 19.70 -17.18 -24.97
C SER A 120 19.41 -16.82 -23.50
N PHE A 121 18.14 -16.58 -23.13
CA PHE A 121 17.74 -16.22 -21.76
C PHE A 121 18.46 -14.98 -21.21
N GLU A 122 18.76 -13.99 -22.07
CA GLU A 122 19.51 -12.77 -21.68
C GLU A 122 18.81 -12.01 -20.53
N TYR A 123 17.47 -12.01 -20.53
CA TYR A 123 16.66 -11.37 -19.49
C TYR A 123 16.84 -12.00 -18.09
N GLN A 124 16.98 -13.33 -18.00
CA GLN A 124 17.28 -14.01 -16.73
C GLN A 124 18.72 -13.72 -16.30
N ALA A 125 19.67 -13.74 -17.25
CA ALA A 125 21.06 -13.41 -16.98
C ALA A 125 21.23 -11.98 -16.44
N HIS A 126 20.53 -10.99 -17.01
CA HIS A 126 20.51 -9.61 -16.50
C HIS A 126 19.98 -9.53 -15.07
N TRP A 127 18.92 -10.27 -14.76
CA TRP A 127 18.36 -10.31 -13.42
C TRP A 127 19.30 -10.96 -12.40
N LEU A 128 19.95 -12.08 -12.76
CA LEU A 128 20.95 -12.73 -11.93
C LEU A 128 22.18 -11.84 -11.69
N ASN A 129 22.63 -11.11 -12.72
CA ASN A 129 23.71 -10.13 -12.58
C ASN A 129 23.34 -9.03 -11.59
N LEU A 130 22.09 -8.51 -11.66
CA LEU A 130 21.60 -7.53 -10.71
C LEU A 130 21.57 -8.09 -9.28
N LEU A 131 21.06 -9.31 -9.09
CA LEU A 131 21.05 -9.95 -7.77
C LEU A 131 22.46 -10.17 -7.22
N THR A 132 23.39 -10.64 -8.05
CA THR A 132 24.79 -10.82 -7.67
C THR A 132 25.41 -9.49 -7.23
N LEU A 133 25.19 -8.42 -8.01
CA LEU A 133 25.63 -7.09 -7.65
C LEU A 133 25.04 -6.63 -6.31
N LEU A 134 23.75 -6.83 -6.08
CA LEU A 134 23.11 -6.49 -4.80
C LEU A 134 23.69 -7.31 -3.63
N GLY A 135 23.92 -8.60 -3.84
CA GLY A 135 24.41 -9.52 -2.82
C GLY A 135 25.87 -9.33 -2.45
N GLU A 136 26.70 -8.90 -3.40
CA GLU A 136 28.14 -8.66 -3.19
C GLU A 136 28.45 -7.22 -2.78
N GLN A 137 27.74 -6.24 -3.34
CA GLN A 137 28.07 -4.82 -3.16
C GLN A 137 27.31 -4.15 -2.02
N LEU A 138 26.16 -4.69 -1.60
CA LEU A 138 25.33 -4.09 -0.56
C LEU A 138 25.26 -4.96 0.69
N THR A 139 25.30 -4.31 1.85
CA THR A 139 24.91 -4.95 3.11
C THR A 139 23.39 -4.90 3.24
N VAL A 140 22.72 -5.90 2.67
CA VAL A 140 21.26 -6.01 2.77
C VAL A 140 20.88 -6.54 4.16
N PRO A 141 20.08 -5.80 4.94
CA PRO A 141 19.72 -6.22 6.30
C PRO A 141 18.86 -7.48 6.29
N GLU A 142 19.05 -8.32 7.31
CA GLU A 142 18.14 -9.44 7.55
C GLU A 142 16.79 -8.93 8.06
N VAL A 143 15.72 -9.50 7.55
CA VAL A 143 14.35 -9.19 7.95
C VAL A 143 13.84 -10.31 8.85
N LYS A 144 13.44 -9.96 10.06
CA LYS A 144 12.79 -10.88 10.99
C LYS A 144 11.31 -10.57 11.05
N PHE A 145 10.48 -11.57 10.73
CA PHE A 145 9.05 -11.45 10.96
C PHE A 145 8.73 -11.81 12.40
N VAL A 146 8.17 -10.86 13.12
CA VAL A 146 7.74 -11.04 14.51
C VAL A 146 6.22 -11.05 14.54
N THR A 147 5.66 -12.18 14.94
CA THR A 147 4.22 -12.35 15.12
C THR A 147 3.80 -11.90 16.52
N HIS A 148 2.53 -11.47 16.63
CA HIS A 148 1.94 -11.19 17.93
C HIS A 148 1.88 -12.48 18.74
N THR A 149 2.50 -12.46 19.92
CA THR A 149 2.42 -13.55 20.90
C THR A 149 2.22 -12.97 22.29
N LEU A 150 1.84 -13.81 23.25
CA LEU A 150 1.74 -13.38 24.65
C LEU A 150 3.06 -12.80 25.19
N SER A 151 4.21 -13.31 24.72
CA SER A 151 5.54 -12.79 25.06
C SER A 151 5.95 -11.55 24.26
N THR A 152 5.19 -11.22 23.21
CA THR A 152 5.50 -10.18 22.23
C THR A 152 4.21 -9.41 21.88
N PRO A 153 3.60 -8.72 22.86
CA PRO A 153 2.35 -8.03 22.64
C PRO A 153 2.54 -6.87 21.66
N ALA A 154 1.45 -6.49 21.00
CA ALA A 154 1.42 -5.30 20.18
C ALA A 154 1.52 -4.06 21.06
N ILE A 155 2.21 -3.05 20.57
CA ILE A 155 2.37 -1.75 21.24
C ILE A 155 1.26 -0.83 20.70
N PRO A 156 0.34 -0.35 21.53
CA PRO A 156 -0.61 0.68 21.12
C PRO A 156 0.12 1.95 20.69
N VAL A 157 -0.36 2.58 19.63
CA VAL A 157 0.17 3.86 19.15
C VAL A 157 -0.97 4.84 18.97
N ASP A 158 -0.85 6.01 19.58
CA ASP A 158 -1.75 7.13 19.36
C ASP A 158 -1.20 8.01 18.24
N LEU A 159 -2.08 8.44 17.33
CA LEU A 159 -1.79 9.44 16.30
C LEU A 159 -2.47 10.76 16.68
N ILE A 160 -1.65 11.78 16.91
CA ILE A 160 -2.09 13.17 17.08
C ILE A 160 -1.87 13.87 15.75
N LEU A 161 -2.93 14.44 15.17
CA LEU A 161 -2.87 15.11 13.86
C LEU A 161 -3.40 16.53 13.96
N ASP A 162 -2.63 17.52 13.48
CA ASP A 162 -3.13 18.88 13.23
C ASP A 162 -3.23 19.08 11.71
N VAL A 163 -4.47 19.09 11.21
CA VAL A 163 -4.75 19.34 9.80
C VAL A 163 -5.01 20.83 9.61
N GLY A 164 -4.02 21.54 9.10
CA GLY A 164 -4.14 22.93 8.68
C GLY A 164 -4.64 23.06 7.23
N ASN A 165 -5.00 24.29 6.84
CA ASN A 165 -5.38 24.58 5.46
C ASN A 165 -4.20 24.39 4.50
N THR A 166 -3.03 24.90 4.86
CA THR A 166 -1.84 24.86 3.99
C THR A 166 -0.95 23.67 4.31
N HIS A 167 -0.73 23.41 5.60
CA HIS A 167 0.15 22.34 6.05
C HIS A 167 -0.53 21.48 7.11
N THR A 168 -0.13 20.23 7.17
CA THR A 168 -0.51 19.23 8.14
C THR A 168 0.74 18.68 8.80
N CYS A 169 0.64 18.37 10.08
CA CYS A 169 1.68 17.64 10.81
C CYS A 169 1.04 16.63 11.76
N GLY A 170 1.82 15.66 12.19
CA GLY A 170 1.36 14.67 13.15
C GLY A 170 2.47 14.13 14.02
N VAL A 171 2.08 13.55 15.15
CA VAL A 171 2.96 12.88 16.10
C VAL A 171 2.37 11.51 16.43
N LEU A 172 3.21 10.50 16.40
CA LEU A 172 2.95 9.13 16.83
C LEU A 172 3.50 8.96 18.25
N ILE A 173 2.70 8.42 19.17
CA ILE A 173 3.09 8.19 20.56
C ILE A 173 2.86 6.72 20.88
N GLU A 174 3.92 6.00 21.24
CA GLU A 174 3.80 4.61 21.67
C GLU A 174 3.45 4.51 23.16
N ASP A 175 2.56 3.59 23.49
CA ASP A 175 2.20 3.26 24.88
C ASP A 175 2.82 1.92 25.30
N HIS A 176 3.80 2.00 26.19
CA HIS A 176 4.53 0.88 26.79
C HIS A 176 4.03 0.57 28.22
N GLY A 177 2.88 1.12 28.63
CA GLY A 177 2.31 0.90 29.96
C GLY A 177 3.24 1.39 31.07
N ASP A 178 3.60 0.49 32.00
CA ASP A 178 4.48 0.80 33.12
C ASP A 178 5.91 1.18 32.70
N ALA A 179 6.31 0.82 31.47
CA ALA A 179 7.62 1.14 30.90
C ALA A 179 7.60 2.43 30.04
N ASN A 180 6.58 3.27 30.18
CA ASN A 180 6.52 4.55 29.49
C ASN A 180 7.63 5.51 29.95
N ASP A 181 8.43 6.02 29.00
CA ASP A 181 9.55 6.96 29.21
C ASP A 181 9.25 8.33 28.57
N GLY A 182 8.03 8.82 28.81
CA GLY A 182 7.56 10.14 28.38
C GLY A 182 7.76 10.41 26.88
N LEU A 183 8.40 11.54 26.55
CA LEU A 183 8.58 11.99 25.16
C LEU A 183 9.55 11.14 24.34
N ARG A 184 10.31 10.22 24.94
CA ARG A 184 11.27 9.36 24.20
C ARG A 184 10.60 8.31 23.34
N GLN A 185 9.31 8.06 23.56
CA GLN A 185 8.47 7.15 22.80
C GLN A 185 7.60 7.87 21.77
N THR A 186 8.03 9.08 21.36
CA THR A 186 7.35 9.88 20.35
C THR A 186 8.11 9.88 19.03
N ALA A 187 7.36 9.98 17.94
CA ALA A 187 7.87 10.03 16.59
C ALA A 187 7.06 11.03 15.77
N GLU A 188 7.72 11.93 15.04
CA GLU A 188 7.05 12.75 14.04
C GLU A 188 6.45 11.87 12.94
N LEU A 189 5.25 12.19 12.47
CA LEU A 189 4.64 11.57 11.30
C LEU A 189 5.47 11.94 10.06
N GLN A 190 5.93 10.93 9.33
CA GLN A 190 6.70 11.09 8.11
C GLN A 190 5.92 10.49 6.93
N VAL A 191 5.48 11.34 6.01
CA VAL A 191 4.84 10.91 4.76
C VAL A 191 5.92 10.54 3.75
N ARG A 192 5.87 9.32 3.23
CA ARG A 192 6.78 8.84 2.18
C ARG A 192 6.14 9.00 0.81
N SER A 193 6.91 9.49 -0.17
CA SER A 193 6.49 9.44 -1.57
C SER A 193 6.41 7.98 -2.04
N LEU A 194 5.28 7.54 -2.56
CA LEU A 194 5.14 6.17 -3.07
C LEU A 194 5.72 6.02 -4.48
N SER A 195 5.69 7.09 -5.28
CA SER A 195 6.40 7.14 -6.56
C SER A 195 7.92 7.12 -6.40
N GLU A 196 8.45 7.72 -5.34
CA GLU A 196 9.88 7.81 -5.06
C GLU A 196 10.17 7.48 -3.58
N PRO A 197 10.17 6.19 -3.21
CA PRO A 197 10.23 5.73 -1.82
C PRO A 197 11.45 6.18 -1.02
N GLN A 198 12.51 6.64 -1.68
CA GLN A 198 13.69 7.22 -1.07
C GLN A 198 13.44 8.59 -0.43
N TYR A 199 12.36 9.28 -0.80
CA TYR A 199 12.03 10.61 -0.29
C TYR A 199 10.95 10.58 0.78
N LEU A 200 11.22 11.30 1.86
CA LEU A 200 10.31 11.54 2.98
C LEU A 200 10.03 13.04 3.02
N ASN A 201 8.79 13.40 3.34
CA ASN A 201 8.41 14.78 3.59
C ASN A 201 9.05 15.29 4.89
N ASP A 202 9.18 16.62 4.96
CA ASP A 202 9.34 17.31 6.24
C ASP A 202 8.14 17.02 7.17
N PRO A 203 8.32 17.06 8.50
CA PRO A 203 7.23 16.81 9.46
C PRO A 203 6.00 17.70 9.27
N LEU A 204 6.20 18.92 8.76
CA LEU A 204 5.15 19.85 8.36
C LEU A 204 4.98 19.78 6.83
N PHE A 205 4.14 18.87 6.36
CA PHE A 205 3.91 18.63 4.94
C PHE A 205 2.68 19.39 4.43
N THR A 206 2.60 19.63 3.12
CA THR A 206 1.45 20.32 2.52
C THR A 206 0.15 19.51 2.66
N SER A 207 -0.96 20.19 2.96
CA SER A 207 -2.31 19.60 3.04
C SER A 207 -2.94 19.33 1.66
N ARG A 208 -2.17 19.42 0.57
CA ARG A 208 -2.68 19.11 -0.77
C ARG A 208 -2.99 17.62 -0.91
N VAL A 209 -4.05 17.32 -1.64
CA VAL A 209 -4.46 15.97 -2.01
C VAL A 209 -4.53 15.88 -3.52
N GLU A 210 -3.93 14.84 -4.10
CA GLU A 210 -4.09 14.50 -5.52
C GLU A 210 -4.45 13.02 -5.64
N PHE A 211 -5.44 12.70 -6.47
CA PHE A 211 -5.76 11.34 -6.87
C PHE A 211 -4.58 10.76 -7.66
N SER A 212 -4.01 9.68 -7.12
CA SER A 212 -3.00 8.86 -7.76
C SER A 212 -2.97 7.50 -7.08
N GLU A 213 -3.29 6.48 -7.87
CA GLU A 213 -3.23 5.09 -7.46
C GLU A 213 -1.76 4.66 -7.33
N ALA A 214 -1.39 4.12 -6.17
CA ALA A 214 -0.05 3.57 -5.98
C ALA A 214 0.05 2.21 -6.70
N ARG A 215 1.12 2.01 -7.46
CA ARG A 215 1.36 0.77 -8.22
C ARG A 215 2.78 0.28 -7.95
N PHE A 216 2.90 -0.91 -7.37
CA PHE A 216 4.19 -1.54 -7.06
C PHE A 216 4.54 -2.64 -8.08
N GLY A 217 4.47 -2.30 -9.36
CA GLY A 217 4.70 -3.22 -10.47
C GLY A 217 3.47 -3.39 -11.36
N LYS A 218 3.49 -4.47 -12.15
CA LYS A 218 2.45 -4.77 -13.14
C LYS A 218 1.43 -5.73 -12.53
N GLN A 219 0.18 -5.28 -12.39
CA GLN A 219 -0.87 -6.01 -11.65
C GLN A 219 -1.14 -7.41 -12.18
N HIS A 220 -1.01 -7.65 -13.48
CA HIS A 220 -1.27 -8.97 -14.08
C HIS A 220 -0.32 -10.05 -13.55
N PHE A 221 0.94 -9.71 -13.26
CA PHE A 221 1.86 -10.68 -12.64
C PHE A 221 1.52 -10.97 -11.18
N SER A 222 0.88 -10.04 -10.48
CA SER A 222 0.32 -10.30 -9.15
C SER A 222 -0.76 -11.39 -9.22
N VAL A 223 -1.68 -11.28 -10.18
CA VAL A 223 -2.73 -12.27 -10.44
C VAL A 223 -2.14 -13.62 -10.85
N GLU A 224 -1.17 -13.63 -11.76
CA GLU A 224 -0.49 -14.86 -12.20
C GLU A 224 0.30 -15.54 -11.06
N SER A 225 0.79 -14.78 -10.09
CA SER A 225 1.40 -15.33 -8.87
C SER A 225 0.39 -15.97 -7.90
N GLY A 226 -0.91 -15.88 -8.19
CA GLY A 226 -2.00 -16.34 -7.33
C GLY A 226 -2.32 -15.39 -6.16
N ARG A 227 -1.84 -14.15 -6.23
CA ARG A 227 -2.02 -13.11 -5.21
C ARG A 227 -2.58 -11.85 -5.88
N ASP A 228 -3.86 -11.85 -6.17
CA ASP A 228 -4.55 -10.76 -6.85
C ASP A 228 -4.58 -9.44 -6.06
N ASP A 229 -4.33 -9.50 -4.75
CA ASP A 229 -4.27 -8.38 -3.82
C ASP A 229 -2.85 -8.05 -3.30
N ALA A 230 -1.79 -8.61 -3.90
CA ALA A 230 -0.44 -8.33 -3.43
C ALA A 230 -0.06 -6.86 -3.64
N PHE A 231 0.63 -6.30 -2.64
CA PHE A 231 1.17 -4.93 -2.68
C PHE A 231 0.10 -3.84 -2.88
N VAL A 232 -1.17 -4.09 -2.55
CA VAL A 232 -2.22 -3.06 -2.64
C VAL A 232 -1.98 -1.97 -1.58
N TRP A 233 -1.89 -0.72 -2.02
CA TRP A 233 -2.01 0.43 -1.12
C TRP A 233 -3.49 0.83 -1.00
N PRO A 234 -4.04 0.96 0.21
CA PRO A 234 -5.49 1.09 0.39
C PRO A 234 -6.05 2.45 -0.04
N SER A 235 -5.21 3.47 -0.13
CA SER A 235 -5.61 4.83 -0.50
C SER A 235 -5.39 5.08 -1.99
N ILE A 236 -6.32 5.82 -2.60
CA ILE A 236 -6.28 6.22 -4.01
C ILE A 236 -5.79 7.67 -4.20
N VAL A 237 -5.33 8.32 -3.13
CA VAL A 237 -4.79 9.69 -3.15
C VAL A 237 -3.39 9.74 -2.56
N ARG A 238 -2.60 10.73 -2.96
CA ARG A 238 -1.33 11.12 -2.34
C ARG A 238 -1.51 12.42 -1.58
N VAL A 239 -0.63 12.65 -0.60
CA VAL A 239 -0.53 13.89 0.19
C VAL A 239 0.92 14.38 0.22
N GLY A 240 1.15 15.60 0.72
CA GLY A 240 2.50 16.14 0.85
C GLY A 240 3.16 16.49 -0.50
N ASP A 241 4.48 16.39 -0.54
CA ASP A 241 5.31 16.74 -1.69
C ASP A 241 5.00 15.92 -2.94
N GLU A 242 4.60 14.65 -2.78
CA GLU A 242 4.17 13.82 -3.90
C GLU A 242 2.91 14.40 -4.55
N ALA A 243 1.90 14.77 -3.76
CA ALA A 243 0.70 15.44 -4.27
C ALA A 243 1.04 16.79 -4.91
N ARG A 244 1.99 17.54 -4.33
CA ARG A 244 2.45 18.81 -4.93
C ARG A 244 3.12 18.58 -6.28
N ALA A 245 3.99 17.59 -6.40
CA ALA A 245 4.67 17.25 -7.64
C ALA A 245 3.68 16.78 -8.72
N LEU A 246 2.76 15.90 -8.36
CA LEU A 246 1.69 15.41 -9.25
C LEU A 246 0.83 16.56 -9.79
N ALA A 247 0.43 17.50 -8.93
CA ALA A 247 -0.33 18.67 -9.33
C ALA A 247 0.43 19.57 -10.32
N MET A 248 1.75 19.70 -10.15
CA MET A 248 2.61 20.51 -11.02
C MET A 248 2.90 19.84 -12.37
N GLN A 249 2.93 18.50 -12.41
CA GLN A 249 3.21 17.70 -13.60
C GLN A 249 1.96 17.38 -14.42
N ARG A 250 0.80 17.84 -13.98
CA ARG A 250 -0.46 17.60 -14.68
C ARG A 250 -0.42 18.20 -16.08
N VAL A 251 -0.57 17.35 -17.09
CA VAL A 251 -0.53 17.74 -18.51
C VAL A 251 -1.93 18.04 -19.06
N GLY A 252 -2.98 17.38 -18.56
CA GLY A 252 -4.33 17.50 -19.10
C GLY A 252 -5.16 18.63 -18.47
N THR A 253 -6.16 19.07 -19.24
CA THR A 253 -7.11 20.13 -18.88
C THR A 253 -8.47 19.60 -18.44
N GLU A 254 -8.69 18.28 -18.48
CA GLU A 254 -9.99 17.66 -18.20
C GLU A 254 -10.11 17.15 -16.75
N GLY A 255 -11.18 17.59 -16.06
CA GLY A 255 -11.53 17.11 -14.72
C GLY A 255 -10.67 17.72 -13.61
N ASN A 256 -11.04 17.43 -12.36
CA ASN A 256 -10.20 17.77 -11.21
C ASN A 256 -9.41 16.51 -10.79
N SER A 257 -8.12 16.67 -10.56
CA SER A 257 -7.25 15.58 -10.05
C SER A 257 -7.02 15.66 -8.55
N GLY A 258 -7.45 16.74 -7.90
CA GLY A 258 -7.16 16.99 -6.50
C GLY A 258 -7.58 18.39 -6.06
N ILE A 259 -7.34 18.71 -4.79
CA ILE A 259 -7.62 20.02 -4.21
C ILE A 259 -6.50 20.47 -3.29
N SER A 260 -6.35 21.80 -3.19
CA SER A 260 -5.63 22.41 -2.07
C SER A 260 -6.58 22.58 -0.88
N SER A 261 -6.08 22.33 0.33
CA SER A 261 -6.77 22.66 1.57
C SER A 261 -8.15 21.97 1.75
N PRO A 262 -8.23 20.62 1.77
CA PRO A 262 -9.48 19.87 1.97
C PRO A 262 -10.30 20.35 3.16
N ARG A 263 -9.63 20.78 4.23
CA ARG A 263 -10.26 21.37 5.42
C ARG A 263 -11.20 22.55 5.14
N ARG A 264 -10.98 23.34 4.07
CA ARG A 264 -11.87 24.45 3.72
C ARG A 264 -13.23 24.00 3.22
N TYR A 265 -13.35 22.73 2.82
CA TYR A 265 -14.53 22.17 2.15
C TYR A 265 -15.27 21.15 3.02
N LEU A 266 -14.99 21.10 4.33
CA LEU A 266 -15.64 20.15 5.25
C LEU A 266 -17.18 20.20 5.20
N TRP A 267 -17.74 21.35 4.83
CA TRP A 267 -19.19 21.58 4.76
C TRP A 267 -19.75 21.51 3.33
N ASP A 268 -18.91 21.20 2.33
CA ASP A 268 -19.36 21.02 0.98
C ASP A 268 -19.57 19.54 0.65
N GLU A 269 -20.79 19.11 0.93
CA GLU A 269 -21.29 17.75 0.67
C GLU A 269 -21.89 17.62 -0.74
N THR A 270 -21.83 18.67 -1.56
CA THR A 270 -22.36 18.64 -2.93
C THR A 270 -21.52 17.69 -3.78
N PRO A 271 -22.13 16.75 -4.52
CA PRO A 271 -21.40 15.92 -5.47
C PRO A 271 -20.65 16.77 -6.50
N ALA A 272 -19.47 16.31 -6.90
CA ALA A 272 -18.66 17.02 -7.87
C ALA A 272 -19.34 17.04 -9.25
N LEU A 273 -19.40 18.21 -9.88
CA LEU A 273 -20.00 18.38 -11.21
C LEU A 273 -19.23 17.62 -12.32
N GLN A 274 -17.95 17.37 -12.09
CA GLN A 274 -17.08 16.62 -13.00
C GLN A 274 -16.44 15.48 -12.21
N ASP A 275 -16.37 14.32 -12.84
CA ASP A 275 -15.75 13.15 -12.25
C ASP A 275 -14.27 13.42 -11.92
N TRP A 276 -13.85 13.01 -10.72
CA TRP A 276 -12.45 13.04 -10.32
C TRP A 276 -11.62 12.10 -11.19
N ARG A 277 -10.40 12.52 -11.53
CA ARG A 277 -9.47 11.75 -12.37
C ARG A 277 -8.14 11.54 -11.66
N PHE A 278 -7.46 10.46 -11.99
CA PHE A 278 -6.07 10.29 -11.55
C PHE A 278 -5.17 11.31 -12.26
N SER A 279 -4.22 11.89 -11.51
CA SER A 279 -3.28 12.91 -11.99
C SER A 279 -2.30 12.41 -13.05
N GLN A 280 -2.02 11.11 -13.07
CA GLN A 280 -1.10 10.47 -14.01
C GLN A 280 -1.85 9.88 -15.21
N MET A 281 -1.27 10.05 -16.40
CA MET A 281 -1.75 9.39 -17.60
C MET A 281 -1.28 7.93 -17.64
N HIS A 282 -2.17 7.01 -18.02
CA HIS A 282 -1.76 5.69 -18.48
C HIS A 282 -1.38 5.77 -19.95
N GLY A 283 -0.17 5.33 -20.31
CA GLY A 283 0.36 5.39 -21.68
C GLY A 283 -0.44 4.61 -22.75
N LYS A 284 -1.58 4.00 -22.39
CA LYS A 284 -2.50 3.33 -23.31
C LYS A 284 -3.68 4.19 -23.75
N THR A 285 -4.01 5.30 -23.06
CA THR A 285 -5.18 6.14 -23.35
C THR A 285 -4.82 7.62 -23.43
N GLN A 286 -5.45 8.36 -24.36
CA GLN A 286 -5.27 9.81 -24.47
C GLN A 286 -6.01 10.63 -23.37
N ARG A 287 -6.70 9.96 -22.45
CA ARG A 287 -7.49 10.59 -21.37
C ARG A 287 -7.01 10.12 -20.01
N GLU A 288 -7.00 11.01 -19.02
CA GLU A 288 -6.74 10.60 -17.64
C GLU A 288 -7.79 9.59 -17.17
N PRO A 289 -7.43 8.51 -16.47
CA PRO A 289 -8.41 7.56 -15.95
C PRO A 289 -9.26 8.18 -14.83
N LEU A 290 -10.48 7.67 -14.67
CA LEU A 290 -11.36 8.04 -13.55
C LEU A 290 -10.72 7.62 -12.22
N ALA A 291 -10.95 8.41 -11.16
CA ALA A 291 -10.46 8.15 -9.80
C ALA A 291 -11.23 7.01 -9.09
N THR A 292 -11.29 5.86 -9.76
CA THR A 292 -11.97 4.64 -9.34
C THR A 292 -10.93 3.53 -9.26
N ALA A 293 -10.47 3.21 -8.04
CA ALA A 293 -9.50 2.14 -7.83
C ALA A 293 -9.81 1.34 -6.57
N PHE A 294 -9.42 0.06 -6.62
CA PHE A 294 -9.48 -0.85 -5.50
C PHE A 294 -8.45 -0.46 -4.43
N PRO A 295 -8.70 -0.77 -3.15
CA PRO A 295 -9.92 -1.37 -2.62
C PRO A 295 -11.01 -0.33 -2.33
N LEU A 296 -10.65 0.96 -2.28
CA LEU A 296 -11.49 2.00 -1.70
C LEU A 296 -12.80 2.20 -2.45
N MET A 297 -12.80 2.05 -3.78
CA MET A 297 -14.02 2.14 -4.61
C MET A 297 -15.13 1.16 -4.19
N ASN A 298 -14.80 0.05 -3.52
CA ASN A 298 -15.77 -0.93 -3.04
C ASN A 298 -16.24 -0.66 -1.61
N LEU A 299 -15.69 0.36 -0.96
CA LEU A 299 -15.97 0.71 0.44
C LEU A 299 -16.73 2.03 0.55
N MET A 300 -16.98 2.72 -0.57
CA MET A 300 -17.72 3.98 -0.65
C MET A 300 -18.60 4.04 -1.90
N ASN A 301 -19.61 4.91 -1.89
CA ASN A 301 -20.45 5.21 -3.05
C ASN A 301 -19.87 6.36 -3.89
N ASP A 302 -20.58 6.77 -4.95
CA ASP A 302 -20.17 7.84 -5.88
C ASP A 302 -19.89 9.20 -5.21
N ASP A 303 -20.62 9.54 -4.15
CA ASP A 303 -20.43 10.78 -3.36
C ASP A 303 -19.29 10.64 -2.33
N GLY A 304 -18.86 9.40 -2.12
CA GLY A 304 -17.81 8.98 -1.23
C GLY A 304 -18.20 8.79 0.22
N GLN A 305 -19.48 8.54 0.45
CA GLN A 305 -19.98 8.05 1.72
C GLN A 305 -19.57 6.58 1.90
N PRO A 306 -19.11 6.17 3.10
CA PRO A 306 -18.70 4.80 3.33
C PRO A 306 -19.91 3.86 3.31
N LEU A 307 -19.84 2.74 2.57
CA LEU A 307 -20.99 1.86 2.37
C LEU A 307 -21.52 1.25 3.68
N PHE A 308 -20.66 1.07 4.69
CA PHE A 308 -21.09 0.49 5.95
C PHE A 308 -22.07 1.39 6.72
N SER A 309 -22.07 2.70 6.49
CA SER A 309 -23.01 3.64 7.12
C SER A 309 -24.34 3.73 6.39
N LEU A 310 -24.46 3.15 5.19
CA LEU A 310 -25.66 3.22 4.36
C LEU A 310 -26.60 2.02 4.59
N PRO A 311 -27.91 2.18 4.34
CA PRO A 311 -28.85 1.08 4.20
C PRO A 311 -28.39 0.05 3.16
N HIS A 312 -28.71 -1.22 3.35
CA HIS A 312 -28.19 -2.30 2.50
C HIS A 312 -28.47 -2.11 1.00
N GLU A 313 -29.64 -1.58 0.66
CA GLU A 313 -30.07 -1.33 -0.73
C GLU A 313 -29.29 -0.21 -1.43
N GLU A 314 -28.65 0.69 -0.66
CA GLU A 314 -27.87 1.83 -1.16
C GLU A 314 -26.35 1.54 -1.20
N ARG A 315 -25.93 0.32 -0.82
CA ARG A 315 -24.50 -0.07 -0.75
C ARG A 315 -23.91 -0.41 -2.12
N LEU A 316 -23.97 0.57 -3.01
CA LEU A 316 -23.40 0.47 -4.35
C LEU A 316 -21.98 1.02 -4.37
N PRO A 317 -21.00 0.29 -4.93
CA PRO A 317 -19.64 0.78 -5.08
C PRO A 317 -19.58 1.96 -6.06
N VAL A 318 -18.42 2.62 -6.12
CA VAL A 318 -18.22 3.75 -7.04
C VAL A 318 -18.33 3.29 -8.50
N PHE A 319 -19.25 3.90 -9.25
CA PHE A 319 -19.35 3.86 -10.70
C PHE A 319 -18.84 5.16 -11.33
N SER A 320 -19.20 6.30 -10.73
CA SER A 320 -18.78 7.63 -11.15
C SER A 320 -18.14 8.34 -9.95
N PRO A 321 -16.84 8.69 -9.99
CA PRO A 321 -16.18 9.29 -8.84
C PRO A 321 -16.58 10.77 -8.73
N GLN A 322 -17.79 11.03 -8.26
CA GLN A 322 -18.38 12.36 -8.05
C GLN A 322 -18.25 12.79 -6.58
N TYR A 323 -17.19 12.33 -5.92
CA TYR A 323 -16.94 12.56 -4.51
C TYR A 323 -17.11 14.04 -4.16
N SER A 324 -17.88 14.33 -3.11
CA SER A 324 -18.01 15.70 -2.64
C SER A 324 -16.65 16.27 -2.21
N ARG A 325 -16.47 17.59 -2.21
CA ARG A 325 -15.20 18.19 -1.76
C ARG A 325 -14.92 17.90 -0.28
N SER A 326 -15.96 17.71 0.54
CA SER A 326 -15.82 17.27 1.93
C SER A 326 -15.19 15.87 2.03
N THR A 327 -15.58 14.94 1.16
CA THR A 327 -15.04 13.56 1.10
C THR A 327 -13.54 13.53 0.83
N LEU A 328 -12.98 14.52 0.13
CA LEU A 328 -11.52 14.57 -0.11
C LEU A 328 -10.72 14.73 1.19
N MET A 329 -11.32 15.27 2.27
CA MET A 329 -10.74 15.21 3.60
C MET A 329 -10.64 13.77 4.11
N THR A 330 -11.69 12.96 3.93
CA THR A 330 -11.68 11.53 4.29
C THR A 330 -10.59 10.78 3.53
N HIS A 331 -10.45 11.01 2.22
CA HIS A 331 -9.35 10.42 1.44
C HIS A 331 -7.97 10.83 1.96
N MET A 332 -7.77 12.11 2.30
CA MET A 332 -6.54 12.60 2.91
C MET A 332 -6.22 11.86 4.21
N LEU A 333 -7.23 11.68 5.07
CA LEU A 333 -7.08 10.99 6.35
C LEU A 333 -6.79 9.49 6.15
N CYS A 334 -7.42 8.84 5.18
CA CYS A 334 -7.12 7.45 4.81
C CYS A 334 -5.67 7.30 4.35
N GLU A 335 -5.15 8.24 3.54
CA GLU A 335 -3.74 8.24 3.12
C GLU A 335 -2.80 8.42 4.30
N ILE A 336 -3.05 9.42 5.15
CA ILE A 336 -2.23 9.69 6.36
C ILE A 336 -2.23 8.48 7.29
N LEU A 337 -3.38 7.81 7.46
CA LEU A 337 -3.47 6.61 8.28
C LEU A 337 -2.68 5.44 7.68
N ALA A 338 -2.74 5.24 6.37
CA ALA A 338 -1.95 4.21 5.69
C ALA A 338 -0.44 4.47 5.85
N GLN A 339 0.00 5.73 5.70
CA GLN A 339 1.38 6.16 5.94
C GLN A 339 1.80 5.92 7.40
N ALA A 340 0.96 6.31 8.37
CA ALA A 340 1.22 6.08 9.79
C ALA A 340 1.37 4.58 10.12
N LEU A 341 0.47 3.73 9.61
CA LEU A 341 0.51 2.27 9.79
C LEU A 341 1.79 1.64 9.19
N GLY A 342 2.25 2.15 8.04
CA GLY A 342 3.53 1.77 7.45
C GLY A 342 4.72 2.24 8.30
N GLN A 343 4.68 3.49 8.75
CA GLN A 343 5.77 4.11 9.51
C GLN A 343 5.98 3.44 10.87
N ILE A 344 4.91 3.14 11.62
CA ILE A 344 5.04 2.51 12.94
C ILE A 344 5.79 1.19 12.80
N ASN A 345 5.54 0.39 11.77
CA ASN A 345 6.19 -0.91 11.61
C ASN A 345 7.50 -0.84 10.81
N SER A 346 7.94 0.35 10.38
CA SER A 346 9.13 0.49 9.56
C SER A 346 10.40 0.16 10.34
N VAL A 347 11.39 -0.42 9.62
CA VAL A 347 12.70 -0.75 10.20
C VAL A 347 13.36 0.48 10.82
N ALA A 348 13.29 1.62 10.14
CA ALA A 348 13.87 2.88 10.62
C ALA A 348 13.26 3.32 11.96
N THR A 349 11.94 3.32 12.09
CA THR A 349 11.26 3.66 13.35
C THR A 349 11.63 2.69 14.47
N ARG A 350 11.66 1.39 14.18
CA ARG A 350 11.94 0.36 15.19
C ARG A 350 13.38 0.43 15.70
N LEU A 351 14.35 0.66 14.80
CA LEU A 351 15.75 0.87 15.18
C LEU A 351 15.93 2.14 16.02
N ARG A 352 15.25 3.24 15.65
CA ARG A 352 15.35 4.53 16.35
C ARG A 352 14.83 4.46 17.79
N LEU A 353 13.73 3.75 18.01
CA LEU A 353 13.11 3.62 19.33
C LEU A 353 13.78 2.56 20.22
N ALA A 354 14.90 1.94 19.78
CA ALA A 354 15.71 1.01 20.57
C ALA A 354 14.98 -0.26 21.07
N PHE A 355 13.92 -0.68 20.38
CA PHE A 355 13.18 -1.92 20.68
C PHE A 355 13.12 -2.84 19.45
N PRO A 356 13.12 -4.18 19.63
CA PRO A 356 13.06 -5.10 18.49
C PRO A 356 11.78 -4.88 17.67
N PRO A 357 11.83 -5.10 16.34
CA PRO A 357 10.68 -4.92 15.45
C PRO A 357 9.52 -5.82 15.90
N ARG A 358 8.33 -5.25 16.09
CA ARG A 358 7.11 -5.97 16.50
C ARG A 358 5.94 -5.40 15.72
N ARG A 359 5.12 -6.28 15.14
CA ARG A 359 3.96 -5.90 14.32
C ARG A 359 2.86 -5.29 15.19
N ALA A 360 2.14 -4.32 14.65
CA ALA A 360 0.80 -3.97 15.13
C ALA A 360 -0.17 -5.15 14.95
N SER A 361 -0.83 -5.60 16.02
CA SER A 361 -1.95 -6.51 15.89
C SER A 361 -3.15 -5.75 15.31
N TYR A 362 -3.49 -6.07 14.05
CA TYR A 362 -4.87 -5.95 13.60
C TYR A 362 -5.63 -7.11 14.26
N VAL A 363 -6.48 -6.78 15.23
CA VAL A 363 -7.51 -7.72 15.68
C VAL A 363 -8.67 -7.50 14.71
N PRO A 364 -9.07 -8.51 13.91
CA PRO A 364 -10.21 -8.39 13.02
C PRO A 364 -11.53 -8.16 13.75
#